data_AF-A0A5R2NFK4-F1
#
_entry.id   AF-A0A5R2NFK4-F1
#
_cell.length_a   1.000
_cell.length_b   1.000
_cell.length_c   1.000
_cell.angle_alpha   90.00
_cell.angle_beta   90.00
_cell.angle_gamma   90.00
#
_symmetry.space_group_name_H-M   'P 1'
#
loop_
_entity.id
_entity.type
_entity.pdbx_description
1 polymer ?
#
loop_
_entity_poly.entity_id
_entity_poly.type
_entity_poly.pdbx_seq_one_letter_code
_entity_poly.pdbx_strand_id
1 'polypeptide(L)'
;MLSFLSEYRENLGNYEFVTPRKALDRGYGFCSQVSKIVYSVLADQGIEATIYSAPEHTVVESNGNILDSDYGVFVPHSLEDVQQDPSIIDTYYAQFGPMLPLLRRAYGQDWQPLGTAEDFNGVRAYEAKFERLKWAPPLAFLAIGILLVTIGILLQYLLLGRGRLVLQRVRGIARSS
;
A
#
# COMPACT_ATOMS: atom_id res chain seq x y z
N MET A 1 -13.96 7.50 18.20
CA MET A 1 -14.17 7.21 16.76
C MET A 1 -13.14 8.04 16.02
N LEU A 2 -12.00 7.45 15.63
CA LEU A 2 -10.97 8.18 14.90
C LEU A 2 -11.53 8.56 13.54
N SER A 3 -11.64 9.87 13.34
CA SER A 3 -12.17 10.54 12.17
C SER A 3 -11.40 10.16 10.92
N PHE A 4 -12.11 9.69 9.89
CA PHE A 4 -11.66 9.81 8.52
C PHE A 4 -11.60 11.31 8.21
N LEU A 5 -10.41 11.89 8.34
CA LEU A 5 -10.14 13.29 8.00
C LEU A 5 -10.52 13.52 6.54
N SER A 6 -11.20 14.64 6.25
CA SER A 6 -11.65 15.02 4.92
C SER A 6 -10.52 15.16 3.89
N GLU A 7 -9.28 15.25 4.36
CA GLU A 7 -8.06 15.34 3.57
C GLU A 7 -7.79 14.06 2.76
N TYR A 8 -8.32 12.90 3.17
CA TYR A 8 -8.19 11.63 2.45
C TYR A 8 -9.25 11.39 1.37
N ARG A 9 -10.13 12.38 1.11
CA ARG A 9 -11.32 12.21 0.27
C ARG A 9 -11.04 12.27 -1.24
N GLU A 10 -9.88 12.72 -1.65
CA GLU A 10 -9.55 12.82 -3.08
C GLU A 10 -8.91 11.51 -3.59
N ASN A 11 -9.79 10.63 -4.04
CA ASN A 11 -9.52 9.47 -4.89
C ASN A 11 -8.49 8.46 -4.33
N LEU A 12 -8.99 7.43 -3.64
CA LEU A 12 -8.17 6.27 -3.23
C LEU A 12 -7.39 5.61 -4.39
N GLY A 13 -7.80 5.84 -5.65
CA GLY A 13 -7.03 5.41 -6.84
C GLY A 13 -5.65 6.07 -6.97
N ASN A 14 -5.48 7.27 -6.41
CA ASN A 14 -4.22 8.01 -6.38
C ASN A 14 -3.42 7.76 -5.09
N TYR A 15 -3.90 6.88 -4.21
CA TYR A 15 -3.15 6.53 -3.01
C TYR A 15 -1.83 5.86 -3.40
N GLU A 16 -0.73 6.38 -2.85
CA GLU A 16 0.61 5.88 -3.09
C GLU A 16 1.15 5.17 -1.85
N PHE A 17 1.85 4.07 -2.08
CA PHE A 17 2.46 3.26 -1.03
C PHE A 17 3.89 3.70 -0.76
N VAL A 18 4.28 3.72 0.51
CA VAL A 18 5.69 3.78 0.91
C VAL A 18 6.29 2.38 0.91
N THR A 19 5.52 1.33 1.25
CA THR A 19 6.03 -0.05 1.21
C THR A 19 6.33 -0.48 -0.24
N PRO A 20 7.61 -0.76 -0.60
CA PRO A 20 8.00 -1.04 -1.98
C PRO A 20 7.21 -2.20 -2.61
N ARG A 21 7.05 -3.30 -1.86
CA ARG A 21 6.38 -4.48 -2.39
C ARG A 21 4.93 -4.21 -2.80
N LYS A 22 4.20 -3.42 -2.02
CA LYS A 22 2.80 -3.07 -2.33
C LYS A 22 2.70 -2.15 -3.53
N ALA A 23 3.59 -1.17 -3.63
CA ALA A 23 3.66 -0.28 -4.78
C ALA A 23 3.90 -1.08 -6.07
N LEU A 24 4.82 -2.05 -6.02
CA LEU A 24 5.11 -2.96 -7.13
C LEU A 24 3.94 -3.90 -7.46
N ASP A 25 3.30 -4.50 -6.43
CA ASP A 25 2.14 -5.38 -6.63
C ASP A 25 0.95 -4.60 -7.24
N ARG A 26 0.83 -3.28 -7.00
CA ARG A 26 -0.15 -2.40 -7.67
C ARG A 26 0.17 -2.22 -9.16
N GLY A 27 1.45 -2.22 -9.54
CA GLY A 27 1.89 -2.15 -10.94
C GLY A 27 1.64 -0.82 -11.66
N TYR A 28 1.25 0.24 -10.94
CA TYR A 28 1.00 1.57 -11.48
C TYR A 28 1.30 2.65 -10.44
N GLY A 29 1.76 3.83 -10.89
CA GLY A 29 2.02 4.99 -10.05
C GLY A 29 2.49 6.20 -10.86
N PHE A 30 2.54 7.36 -10.20
CA PHE A 30 3.16 8.58 -10.73
C PHE A 30 4.67 8.62 -10.39
N CYS A 31 5.40 9.62 -10.88
CA CYS A 31 6.82 9.82 -10.55
C CYS A 31 7.09 9.85 -9.04
N SER A 32 6.14 10.37 -8.24
CA SER A 32 6.16 10.34 -6.78
C SER A 32 6.08 8.92 -6.20
N GLN A 33 5.24 8.04 -6.74
CA GLN A 33 5.15 6.65 -6.33
C GLN A 33 6.46 5.91 -6.60
N VAL A 34 7.06 6.09 -7.77
CA VAL A 34 8.29 5.39 -8.13
C VAL A 34 9.46 5.92 -7.30
N SER A 35 9.50 7.22 -7.03
CA SER A 35 10.49 7.84 -6.13
C SER A 35 10.37 7.31 -4.69
N LYS A 36 9.15 7.11 -4.19
CA LYS A 36 8.92 6.47 -2.87
C LYS A 36 9.44 5.05 -2.79
N ILE A 37 9.39 4.28 -3.90
CA ILE A 37 9.95 2.92 -3.96
C ILE A 37 11.47 3.00 -3.81
N VAL A 38 12.15 3.80 -4.64
CA VAL A 38 13.61 3.92 -4.61
C VAL A 38 14.10 4.45 -3.27
N TYR A 39 13.48 5.52 -2.77
CA TYR A 39 13.75 6.05 -1.42
C TYR A 39 13.64 4.96 -0.35
N SER A 40 12.54 4.20 -0.37
CA SER A 40 12.30 3.17 0.64
C SER A 40 13.31 2.02 0.58
N VAL A 41 13.77 1.65 -0.62
CA VAL A 41 14.83 0.65 -0.80
C VAL A 41 16.15 1.15 -0.23
N LEU A 42 16.52 2.41 -0.50
CA LEU A 42 17.74 3.03 0.04
C LEU A 42 17.67 3.12 1.57
N ALA A 43 16.55 3.59 2.11
CA ALA A 43 16.32 3.68 3.54
C ALA A 43 16.42 2.31 4.23
N ASP A 44 15.87 1.25 3.63
CA ASP A 44 15.96 -0.12 4.15
C ASP A 44 17.40 -0.66 4.15
N GLN A 45 18.28 -0.07 3.34
CA GLN A 45 19.73 -0.36 3.30
C GLN A 45 20.56 0.58 4.18
N GLY A 46 19.92 1.52 4.89
CA GLY A 46 20.61 2.52 5.70
C GLY A 46 21.32 3.60 4.89
N ILE A 47 20.93 3.82 3.64
CA ILE A 47 21.46 4.88 2.77
C ILE A 47 20.58 6.11 2.93
N GLU A 48 21.21 7.24 3.27
CA GLU A 48 20.52 8.52 3.37
C GLU A 48 20.10 9.02 1.99
N ALA A 49 18.84 9.42 1.90
CA ALA A 49 18.24 9.95 0.70
C ALA A 49 17.10 10.90 1.07
N THR A 50 16.72 11.78 0.15
CA THR A 50 15.57 12.67 0.30
C THR A 50 14.75 12.65 -0.99
N ILE A 51 13.43 12.53 -0.87
CA ILE A 51 12.55 12.70 -2.02
C ILE A 51 12.28 14.20 -2.18
N TYR A 52 12.53 14.74 -3.36
CA TYR A 52 12.24 16.13 -3.71
C TYR A 52 11.14 16.20 -4.76
N SER A 53 10.27 17.20 -4.63
CA SER A 53 9.18 17.45 -5.56
C SER A 53 9.20 18.90 -6.07
N ALA A 54 8.90 19.02 -7.35
CA ALA A 54 8.52 20.23 -8.05
C ALA A 54 7.12 20.02 -8.69
N PRO A 55 6.42 21.06 -9.19
CA PRO A 55 5.05 20.92 -9.70
C PRO A 55 4.82 19.86 -10.79
N GLU A 56 5.85 19.54 -11.58
CA GLU A 56 5.75 18.61 -12.72
C GLU A 56 6.61 17.34 -12.53
N HIS A 57 7.38 17.23 -11.45
CA HIS A 57 8.32 16.11 -11.30
C HIS A 57 8.69 15.79 -9.85
N THR A 58 9.02 14.54 -9.59
CA THR A 58 9.51 14.07 -8.29
C THR A 58 10.70 13.15 -8.50
N VAL A 59 11.77 13.37 -7.75
CA VAL A 59 13.00 12.59 -7.83
C VAL A 59 13.54 12.29 -6.43
N VAL A 60 14.54 11.43 -6.35
CA VAL A 60 15.27 11.15 -5.10
C VAL A 60 16.68 11.70 -5.24
N GLU A 61 17.18 12.40 -4.23
CA GLU A 61 18.59 12.76 -4.13
C GLU A 61 19.27 11.92 -3.04
N SER A 62 20.47 11.41 -3.33
CA SER A 62 21.31 10.69 -2.37
C SER A 62 22.78 10.96 -2.65
N ASN A 63 23.53 11.34 -1.60
CA ASN A 63 24.96 11.68 -1.68
C ASN A 63 25.30 12.69 -2.80
N GLY A 64 24.44 13.71 -3.01
CA GLY A 64 24.63 14.72 -4.05
C GLY A 64 24.40 14.21 -5.48
N ASN A 65 23.67 13.11 -5.66
CA ASN A 65 23.29 12.57 -6.97
C ASN A 65 21.77 12.44 -7.07
N ILE A 66 21.22 12.76 -8.24
CA ILE A 66 19.80 12.61 -8.53
C ILE A 66 19.53 11.21 -9.09
N LEU A 67 18.53 10.56 -8.52
CA LEU A 67 17.95 9.29 -8.93
C LEU A 67 16.54 9.58 -9.46
N ASP A 68 16.43 9.76 -10.77
CA ASP A 68 15.14 9.89 -11.43
C ASP A 68 14.60 8.51 -11.78
N SER A 69 13.82 7.99 -10.85
CA SER A 69 13.25 6.66 -10.96
C SER A 69 12.11 6.53 -11.97
N ASP A 70 11.49 7.64 -12.40
CA ASP A 70 10.41 7.62 -13.39
C ASP A 70 10.96 7.29 -14.79
N TYR A 71 12.13 7.84 -15.10
CA TYR A 71 12.83 7.61 -16.37
C TYR A 71 13.97 6.58 -16.27
N GLY A 72 14.28 6.10 -15.06
CA GLY A 72 15.42 5.21 -14.82
C GLY A 72 16.77 5.88 -15.08
N VAL A 73 16.86 7.18 -14.81
CA VAL A 73 18.04 8.01 -15.07
C VAL A 73 18.80 8.32 -13.78
N PHE A 74 20.12 8.21 -13.86
CA PHE A 74 21.06 8.61 -12.81
C PHE A 74 21.81 9.85 -13.27
N VAL A 75 21.71 10.95 -12.51
CA VAL A 75 22.46 12.19 -12.79
C VAL A 75 23.46 12.41 -11.65
N PRO A 76 24.78 12.35 -11.92
CA PRO A 76 25.83 12.52 -10.92
C PRO A 76 26.06 14.01 -10.56
N HIS A 77 24.98 14.70 -10.23
CA HIS A 77 24.94 16.11 -9.83
C HIS A 77 23.85 16.29 -8.77
N SER A 78 23.99 17.30 -7.91
CA SER A 78 22.95 17.63 -6.93
C SER A 78 21.78 18.35 -7.60
N LEU A 79 20.62 18.39 -6.94
CA LEU A 79 19.52 19.22 -7.43
C LEU A 79 19.89 20.70 -7.46
N GLU A 80 20.70 21.17 -6.52
CA GLU A 80 21.17 22.55 -6.48
C GLU A 80 21.99 22.91 -7.73
N ASP A 81 22.93 22.04 -8.13
CA ASP A 81 23.74 22.25 -9.33
C ASP A 81 22.86 22.32 -10.59
N VAL A 82 21.93 21.37 -10.71
CA VAL A 82 21.04 21.26 -11.87
C VAL A 82 20.01 22.39 -11.90
N GLN A 83 19.59 22.91 -10.74
CA GLN A 83 18.69 24.05 -10.68
C GLN A 83 19.38 25.33 -11.18
N GLN A 84 20.68 25.50 -10.91
CA GLN A 84 21.48 26.63 -11.41
C GLN A 84 21.74 26.54 -12.92
N ASP A 85 21.97 25.33 -13.43
CA ASP A 85 22.11 25.06 -14.87
C ASP A 85 21.33 23.82 -15.30
N PRO A 86 20.05 23.98 -15.70
CA PRO A 86 19.22 22.86 -16.16
C PRO A 86 19.68 22.24 -17.48
N SER A 87 20.71 22.75 -18.16
CA SER A 87 21.25 22.07 -19.35
C SER A 87 22.10 20.84 -19.00
N ILE A 88 22.54 20.71 -17.75
CA ILE A 88 23.30 19.55 -17.25
C ILE A 88 22.58 18.23 -17.55
N ILE A 89 21.25 18.20 -17.44
CA ILE A 89 20.45 16.98 -17.64
C ILE A 89 20.41 16.50 -19.10
N ASP A 90 20.76 17.34 -20.07
CA ASP A 90 20.54 17.09 -21.50
C ASP A 90 21.09 15.75 -21.99
N THR A 91 22.32 15.46 -21.57
CA THR A 91 23.04 14.25 -21.98
C THR A 91 22.44 13.00 -21.34
N TYR A 92 21.93 13.11 -20.12
CA TYR A 92 21.33 12.01 -19.36
C TYR A 92 19.92 11.65 -19.87
N TYR A 93 19.20 12.61 -20.43
CA TYR A 93 17.85 12.42 -20.97
C TYR A 93 17.80 12.43 -22.50
N ALA A 94 18.92 12.26 -23.20
CA ALA A 94 18.98 12.32 -24.66
C ALA A 94 18.00 11.36 -25.36
N GLN A 95 17.75 10.18 -24.77
CA GLN A 95 16.77 9.20 -25.29
C GLN A 95 15.30 9.64 -25.13
N PHE A 96 15.04 10.64 -24.28
CA PHE A 96 13.72 11.20 -24.00
C PHE A 96 13.54 12.56 -24.69
N GLY A 97 14.17 12.78 -25.85
CA GLY A 97 14.21 14.06 -26.56
C GLY A 97 12.91 14.89 -26.57
N PRO A 98 11.72 14.32 -26.86
CA PRO A 98 10.46 15.05 -26.81
C PRO A 98 10.08 15.60 -25.42
N MET A 99 10.51 14.94 -24.33
CA MET A 99 10.24 15.34 -22.94
C MET A 99 11.28 16.33 -22.41
N LEU A 100 12.43 16.47 -23.07
CA LEU A 100 13.54 17.29 -22.58
C LEU A 100 13.15 18.75 -22.26
N PRO A 101 12.31 19.44 -23.05
CA PRO A 101 11.86 20.80 -22.70
C PRO A 101 11.05 20.87 -21.39
N LEU A 102 10.23 19.86 -21.10
CA LEU A 102 9.46 19.76 -19.85
C LEU A 102 10.39 19.45 -18.68
N LEU A 103 11.30 18.49 -18.86
CA LEU A 103 12.28 18.13 -17.83
C LEU A 103 13.18 19.31 -17.47
N ARG A 104 13.73 20.03 -18.46
CA ARG A 104 14.52 21.25 -18.20
C ARG A 104 13.74 22.29 -17.39
N ARG A 105 12.45 22.47 -17.70
CA ARG A 105 11.58 23.38 -16.95
C ARG A 105 11.45 22.92 -15.50
N ALA A 106 11.14 21.64 -15.28
CA ALA A 106 10.96 21.06 -13.95
C ALA A 106 12.26 21.15 -13.12
N TYR A 107 13.39 20.80 -13.72
CA TYR A 107 14.71 20.84 -13.07
C TYR A 107 15.19 22.26 -12.74
N GLY A 108 14.75 23.28 -13.49
CA GLY A 108 14.99 24.68 -13.16
C GLY A 108 14.00 25.30 -12.15
N GLN A 109 13.08 24.53 -11.56
CA GLN A 109 12.19 25.02 -10.50
C GLN A 109 12.83 24.91 -9.12
N ASP A 110 12.20 25.54 -8.12
CA ASP A 110 12.48 25.31 -6.71
C ASP A 110 11.99 23.92 -6.29
N TRP A 111 12.91 23.13 -5.73
CA TRP A 111 12.64 21.80 -5.22
C TRP A 111 12.34 21.85 -3.72
N GLN A 112 11.31 21.11 -3.30
CA GLN A 112 10.95 20.98 -1.89
C GLN A 112 11.01 19.52 -1.45
N PRO A 113 11.52 19.21 -0.25
CA PRO A 113 11.41 17.87 0.30
C PRO A 113 9.95 17.43 0.38
N LEU A 114 9.63 16.25 -0.15
CA LEU A 114 8.27 15.71 -0.13
C LEU A 114 7.82 15.31 1.28
N GLY A 115 8.77 14.99 2.16
CA GLY A 115 8.54 14.58 3.54
C GLY A 115 9.83 14.16 4.23
N THR A 116 9.73 13.84 5.51
CA THR A 116 10.85 13.39 6.33
C THR A 116 10.89 11.86 6.48
N ALA A 117 12.02 11.32 6.91
CA ALA A 117 12.14 9.91 7.25
C ALA A 117 11.13 9.48 8.33
N GLU A 118 10.83 10.35 9.30
CA GLU A 118 9.82 10.08 10.33
C GLU A 118 8.42 9.98 9.73
N ASP A 119 8.06 10.88 8.82
CA ASP A 119 6.76 10.86 8.12
C ASP A 119 6.59 9.53 7.36
N PHE A 120 7.59 9.13 6.58
CA PHE A 120 7.54 7.90 5.80
C PHE A 120 7.50 6.64 6.68
N ASN A 121 8.22 6.63 7.81
CA ASN A 121 8.15 5.55 8.80
C ASN A 121 6.76 5.46 9.43
N GLY A 122 6.13 6.60 9.74
CA GLY A 122 4.76 6.67 10.23
C GLY A 122 3.76 6.07 9.23
N VAL A 123 3.88 6.44 7.95
CA VAL A 123 3.05 5.88 6.87
C VAL A 123 3.27 4.38 6.72
N ARG A 124 4.52 3.89 6.73
CA ARG A 124 4.83 2.45 6.65
C ARG A 124 4.25 1.67 7.83
N ALA A 125 4.33 2.22 9.04
CA ALA A 125 3.73 1.61 10.24
C ALA A 125 2.19 1.55 10.12
N TYR A 126 1.57 2.60 9.60
CA TYR A 126 0.14 2.65 9.31
C TYR A 126 -0.26 1.61 8.26
N GLU A 127 0.46 1.54 7.15
CA GLU A 127 0.27 0.54 6.09
C GLU A 127 0.35 -0.89 6.65
N ALA A 128 1.34 -1.19 7.50
CA ALA A 128 1.51 -2.50 8.12
C ALA A 128 0.40 -2.85 9.13
N LYS A 129 -0.17 -1.84 9.80
CA LYS A 129 -1.34 -2.02 10.67
C LYS A 129 -2.57 -2.40 9.84
N PHE A 130 -2.82 -1.69 8.74
CA PHE A 130 -3.97 -1.96 7.86
C PHE A 130 -3.88 -3.33 7.19
N GLU A 131 -2.69 -3.78 6.77
CA GLU A 131 -2.50 -5.13 6.23
C GLU A 131 -2.91 -6.23 7.18
N ARG A 132 -2.71 -6.03 8.48
CA ARG A 132 -3.12 -6.99 9.50
C ARG A 132 -4.62 -6.92 9.74
N LEU A 133 -5.16 -5.70 9.85
CA LEU A 133 -6.59 -5.49 10.15
C LEU A 133 -7.52 -5.92 9.01
N LYS A 134 -7.07 -5.89 7.74
CA LYS A 134 -7.93 -6.26 6.59
C LYS A 134 -8.43 -7.70 6.64
N TRP A 135 -7.73 -8.59 7.35
CA TRP A 135 -8.11 -9.99 7.51
C TRP A 135 -9.10 -10.25 8.65
N ALA A 136 -9.33 -9.28 9.54
CA ALA A 136 -10.23 -9.47 10.67
C ALA A 136 -11.68 -9.75 10.23
N PRO A 137 -12.29 -9.01 9.27
CA PRO A 137 -13.66 -9.30 8.85
C PRO A 137 -13.83 -10.68 8.18
N PRO A 138 -13.01 -11.10 7.20
CA PRO A 138 -13.11 -12.45 6.62
C PRO A 138 -12.99 -13.57 7.66
N LEU A 139 -12.05 -13.46 8.60
CA LEU A 139 -11.86 -14.45 9.67
C LEU A 139 -13.05 -14.47 10.64
N ALA A 140 -13.60 -13.30 10.98
CA ALA A 140 -14.80 -13.22 11.82
C ALA A 140 -16.01 -13.88 11.16
N PHE A 141 -16.25 -13.62 9.88
CA PHE A 141 -17.34 -14.27 9.13
C PHE A 141 -17.16 -15.78 9.04
N LEU A 142 -15.93 -16.26 8.81
CA LEU A 142 -15.62 -17.68 8.78
C LEU A 142 -15.88 -18.34 10.15
N ALA A 143 -15.49 -17.68 11.24
CA ALA A 143 -15.74 -18.16 12.61
C ALA A 143 -17.25 -18.24 12.92
N ILE A 144 -18.03 -17.23 12.53
CA ILE A 144 -19.49 -17.23 12.69
C ILE A 144 -20.12 -18.38 11.88
N GLY A 145 -19.67 -18.60 10.64
CA GLY A 145 -20.14 -19.70 9.81
C GLY A 145 -19.92 -21.07 10.45
N ILE A 146 -18.71 -21.33 10.96
CA ILE A 146 -18.39 -22.56 11.69
C ILE A 146 -19.28 -22.72 12.93
N LEU A 147 -19.49 -21.64 13.69
CA LEU A 147 -20.35 -21.66 14.87
C LEU A 147 -21.79 -22.04 14.51
N LEU A 148 -22.36 -21.44 13.47
CA LEU A 148 -23.73 -21.76 13.03
C LEU A 148 -23.87 -23.21 12.56
N VAL A 149 -22.89 -23.73 11.82
CA VAL A 149 -22.89 -25.13 11.36
C VAL A 149 -22.81 -26.11 12.53
N THR A 150 -21.91 -25.87 13.49
CA THR A 150 -21.75 -26.74 14.67
C THR A 150 -23.01 -26.75 15.54
N ILE A 151 -23.64 -25.59 15.75
CA ILE A 151 -24.94 -25.50 16.44
C ILE A 151 -26.02 -26.27 15.66
N GLY A 152 -26.08 -26.11 14.33
CA GLY A 152 -27.04 -26.82 13.49
C GLY A 152 -26.90 -28.34 13.57
N ILE A 153 -25.68 -28.86 13.48
CA ILE A 153 -25.39 -30.30 13.62
C ILE A 153 -25.80 -30.80 15.01
N LEU A 154 -25.44 -30.07 16.08
CA LEU A 154 -25.81 -30.43 17.44
C LEU A 154 -27.35 -30.51 17.61
N LEU A 155 -28.08 -29.52 17.09
CA LEU A 155 -29.54 -29.50 17.12
C LEU A 155 -30.14 -30.69 16.36
N GLN A 156 -29.60 -31.04 15.19
CA GLN A 156 -30.06 -32.22 14.43
C GLN A 156 -29.84 -33.52 15.22
N TYR A 157 -28.68 -33.71 15.84
CA TYR A 157 -28.41 -34.87 16.69
C TYR A 157 -29.36 -34.95 17.89
N LEU A 158 -29.62 -33.82 18.55
CA LEU A 158 -30.55 -33.76 19.69
C LEU A 158 -32.00 -34.07 19.27
N LEU A 159 -32.43 -33.58 18.11
CA LEU A 159 -33.76 -33.86 17.56
C LEU A 159 -33.92 -35.33 17.15
N LEU A 160 -32.90 -35.92 16.48
CA LEU A 160 -32.89 -37.34 16.10
C LEU A 160 -32.85 -38.27 17.33
N GLY A 161 -32.10 -37.89 18.38
CA GLY A 161 -32.06 -38.60 19.66
C GLY A 161 -33.42 -38.62 20.37
N ARG A 162 -34.16 -37.52 20.35
CA ARG A 162 -35.55 -37.45 20.86
C ARG A 162 -36.53 -38.25 20.01
N GLY A 163 -36.38 -38.28 18.68
CA GLY A 163 -37.23 -39.07 17.78
C GLY A 163 -37.18 -40.57 18.06
N ARG A 164 -36.00 -41.13 18.38
CA ARG A 164 -35.85 -42.55 18.76
C ARG A 164 -36.53 -42.89 20.09
N LEU A 165 -36.46 -42.00 21.08
CA LEU A 165 -37.11 -42.19 22.39
C LEU A 165 -38.63 -42.18 22.30
N VAL A 166 -39.20 -41.31 21.47
CA VAL A 166 -40.66 -41.27 21.24
C VAL A 166 -41.15 -42.54 20.52
N LEU A 167 -40.41 -43.01 19.50
CA LEU A 167 -40.79 -44.22 18.76
C LEU A 167 -40.75 -45.50 19.62
N GLN A 168 -39.80 -45.59 20.56
CA GLN A 168 -39.73 -46.72 21.51
C GLN A 168 -40.88 -46.70 22.52
N ARG A 169 -41.31 -45.51 22.97
CA ARG A 169 -42.44 -45.36 23.90
C ARG A 169 -43.78 -45.73 23.26
N VAL A 170 -43.99 -45.36 21.98
CA VAL A 170 -45.21 -45.72 21.22
C VAL A 170 -45.27 -47.23 20.96
N ARG A 171 -44.15 -47.89 20.63
CA ARG A 171 -44.11 -49.35 20.48
C ARG A 171 -44.26 -50.12 21.79
N GLY A 172 -43.86 -49.56 22.93
CA GLY A 172 -44.07 -50.14 24.25
C GLY A 172 -45.55 -50.16 24.65
N ILE A 173 -46.28 -49.09 24.34
CA ILE A 173 -47.73 -48.97 24.64
C ILE A 173 -48.57 -49.86 23.72
N ALA A 174 -48.17 -50.04 22.45
CA ALA A 174 -48.89 -50.90 21.50
C ALA A 174 -48.72 -52.41 21.72
N ARG A 175 -47.83 -52.84 22.63
CA ARG A 175 -47.60 -54.26 22.96
C ARG A 175 -48.22 -54.69 24.31
N SER A 176 -48.87 -53.77 25.02
CA SER A 176 -49.47 -54.02 26.34
C SER A 176 -51.01 -53.98 26.34
N SER A 177 -51.64 -54.16 25.17
CA SER A 177 -53.09 -54.22 25.01
C SER A 177 -53.52 -55.59 24.49
#